data_AF-A0A2I3H0F2-F1
#
_entry.id   AF-A0A2I3H0F2-F1
#
_cell.length_a   1.000
_cell.length_b   1.000
_cell.length_c   1.000
_cell.angle_alpha   90.00
_cell.angle_beta   90.00
_cell.angle_gamma   90.00
#
_symmetry.space_group_name_H-M   'P 1'
#
loop_
_entity.id
_entity.type
_entity.pdbx_description
1 polymer ?
#
loop_
_entity_poly.entity_id
_entity_poly.type
_entity_poly.pdbx_seq_one_letter_code
_entity_poly.pdbx_strand_id
1 'polypeptide(L)'
;PSTLTRKNKGSSSFGKLMMLPAGYREKEGPWGQRNKIPPLSFLGHEPGLVQLVNYYRGADKLCRKASLVKLIKTSPELAESCTWFPESYVIYPTNLKTPVAPAQNGIQPPISNSRTDEREFFLASYNRKKEDGEGNVWIAKSSAGAKGELALLSPSLFLVSCYLFLLNCRSWVLVDHQYNIYLYREGVLRTASEPYHVDNFQDKTCHLTNHCIQKEYSKNYGKYEEGNEMFFKEFNQYLTSALNITLESSILLQIKHIIRNCLLSVEPAISTKHLPYQSFQLFGFDFMVDEELKVWLIEVNGAPACAQKLYAELCQGIVDIAISSVFPPPDVEQPQTQPAAFIKL
;
A
#
# COMPACT_ATOMS: atom_id res chain seq x y z
N PRO A 1 5.63 19.00 -10.42
CA PRO A 1 4.36 19.14 -11.19
C PRO A 1 4.68 19.43 -12.65
N SER A 2 4.59 18.41 -13.51
CA SER A 2 4.47 18.62 -14.95
C SER A 2 2.99 18.79 -15.25
N THR A 3 2.66 19.83 -16.02
CA THR A 3 1.30 20.09 -16.49
C THR A 3 1.33 19.89 -18.00
N LEU A 4 0.67 18.84 -18.48
CA LEU A 4 0.49 18.64 -19.92
C LEU A 4 -0.90 19.16 -20.30
N THR A 5 -0.95 20.17 -21.15
CA THR A 5 -2.15 20.62 -21.83
C THR A 5 -2.08 20.14 -23.27
N ARG A 6 -3.04 19.29 -23.69
CA ARG A 6 -3.07 18.75 -25.06
C ARG A 6 -4.37 19.18 -25.75
N LYS A 7 -4.21 19.66 -26.98
CA LYS A 7 -5.31 19.92 -27.92
C LYS A 7 -5.44 18.71 -28.84
N ASN A 8 -6.58 18.00 -28.80
CA ASN A 8 -6.86 16.96 -29.78
C ASN A 8 -7.33 17.62 -31.09
N LYS A 9 -6.68 17.33 -32.21
CA LYS A 9 -7.18 17.72 -33.53
C LYS A 9 -8.42 16.86 -33.82
N GLY A 10 -9.59 17.48 -33.94
CA GLY A 10 -10.86 16.80 -34.24
C GLY A 10 -11.86 16.70 -33.08
N SER A 11 -11.46 17.01 -31.84
CA SER A 11 -12.35 17.11 -30.68
C SER A 11 -12.31 18.53 -30.09
N SER A 12 -13.47 19.06 -29.69
CA SER A 12 -13.58 20.36 -29.02
C SER A 12 -13.13 20.35 -27.56
N SER A 13 -12.72 19.20 -27.01
CA SER A 13 -12.33 19.07 -25.59
C SER A 13 -10.82 19.26 -25.41
N PHE A 14 -10.44 20.24 -24.60
CA PHE A 14 -9.06 20.35 -24.12
C PHE A 14 -8.89 19.52 -22.83
N GLY A 15 -7.73 18.88 -22.68
CA GLY A 15 -7.40 18.09 -21.50
C GLY A 15 -6.21 18.67 -20.73
N LYS A 16 -6.25 18.59 -19.40
CA LYS A 16 -5.14 18.93 -18.52
C LYS A 16 -4.84 17.78 -17.57
N LEU A 17 -3.66 17.21 -17.73
CA LEU A 17 -3.11 16.20 -16.82
C LEU A 17 -2.21 16.87 -15.78
N MET A 18 -2.51 16.65 -14.50
CA MET A 18 -1.69 17.08 -13.38
C MET A 18 -0.97 15.87 -12.77
N MET A 19 0.36 15.86 -12.85
CA MET A 19 1.19 14.85 -12.19
C MET A 19 1.77 15.39 -10.88
N LEU A 20 1.29 14.85 -9.76
CA LEU A 20 1.81 15.09 -8.43
C LEU A 20 3.05 14.21 -8.17
N PRO A 21 4.07 14.74 -7.48
CA PRO A 21 5.28 13.97 -7.16
C PRO A 21 5.01 12.90 -6.10
N ALA A 22 5.88 11.91 -6.05
CA ALA A 22 5.87 10.89 -5.00
C ALA A 22 5.92 11.53 -3.60
N GLY A 23 5.08 11.03 -2.70
CA GLY A 23 5.01 11.54 -1.32
C GLY A 23 4.30 12.89 -1.18
N TYR A 24 3.49 13.30 -2.17
CA TYR A 24 2.56 14.44 -2.02
C TYR A 24 1.76 14.31 -0.72
N ARG A 25 1.68 15.42 0.04
CA ARG A 25 0.87 15.54 1.24
C ARG A 25 0.06 16.82 1.12
N GLU A 26 -1.25 16.69 1.16
CA GLU A 26 -2.15 17.83 1.35
C GLU A 26 -1.96 18.32 2.80
N LYS A 27 -1.16 19.38 2.99
CA LYS A 27 -1.04 20.02 4.30
C LYS A 27 -2.18 21.02 4.44
N GLU A 28 -3.18 20.69 5.25
CA GLU A 28 -4.07 21.70 5.81
C GLU A 28 -3.31 22.44 6.93
N GLY A 29 -2.60 23.50 6.57
CA GLY A 29 -1.95 24.42 7.51
C GLY A 29 -2.55 25.81 7.35
N PRO A 30 -2.81 26.57 8.45
CA PRO A 30 -3.38 27.92 8.35
C PRO A 30 -2.44 28.95 7.69
N TRP A 31 -1.19 28.58 7.43
CA TRP A 31 -0.17 29.47 6.86
C TRP A 31 0.67 28.75 5.83
N GLY A 32 0.54 29.19 4.58
CA GLY A 32 1.22 28.66 3.41
C GLY A 32 2.73 28.82 3.46
N GLN A 33 3.43 27.81 4.00
CA GLN A 33 4.84 27.63 3.70
C GLN A 33 5.12 26.31 2.98
N ARG A 34 5.42 26.51 1.68
CA ARG A 34 6.45 25.86 0.87
C ARG A 34 6.39 24.33 0.80
N ASN A 35 5.39 23.84 0.06
CA ASN A 35 5.63 22.96 -1.09
C ASN A 35 4.89 23.58 -2.27
N LYS A 36 5.57 23.81 -3.41
CA LYS A 36 5.02 24.45 -4.63
C LYS A 36 4.04 23.53 -5.39
N ILE A 37 3.08 22.94 -4.70
CA ILE A 37 2.13 22.01 -5.31
C ILE A 37 0.73 22.52 -4.98
N PRO A 38 -0.10 22.84 -5.99
CA PRO A 38 -1.42 23.38 -5.76
C PRO A 38 -2.26 22.42 -4.91
N PRO A 39 -3.07 22.92 -3.98
CA PRO A 39 -4.12 22.14 -3.35
C PRO A 39 -5.04 21.50 -4.40
N LEU A 40 -5.55 20.30 -4.12
CA LEU A 40 -6.48 19.62 -5.02
C LEU A 40 -7.79 20.42 -5.19
N SER A 41 -8.09 21.34 -4.25
CA SER A 41 -9.22 22.27 -4.33
C SER A 41 -9.18 23.24 -5.52
N PHE A 42 -8.06 23.36 -6.24
CA PHE A 42 -7.96 24.18 -7.46
C PHE A 42 -8.28 23.39 -8.73
N LEU A 43 -8.53 22.08 -8.64
CA LEU A 43 -8.93 21.24 -9.77
C LEU A 43 -10.44 21.32 -10.01
N GLY A 44 -10.83 21.24 -11.27
CA GLY A 44 -12.20 21.31 -11.79
C GLY A 44 -12.72 22.71 -12.08
N HIS A 45 -11.87 23.74 -12.01
CA HIS A 45 -12.28 25.15 -12.13
C HIS A 45 -11.81 25.85 -13.40
N GLU A 46 -11.17 25.15 -14.33
CA GLU A 46 -10.74 25.72 -15.61
C GLU A 46 -11.81 25.46 -16.70
N PRO A 47 -12.50 26.51 -17.20
CA PRO A 47 -13.57 26.34 -18.17
C PRO A 47 -13.08 25.67 -19.45
N GLY A 48 -13.83 24.68 -19.94
CA GLY A 48 -13.52 23.97 -21.19
C GLY A 48 -12.40 22.94 -21.09
N LEU A 49 -11.86 22.67 -19.89
CA LEU A 49 -10.80 21.70 -19.65
C LEU A 49 -11.28 20.53 -18.79
N VAL A 50 -11.13 19.31 -19.31
CA VAL A 50 -11.21 18.09 -18.48
C VAL A 50 -9.89 17.95 -17.72
N GLN A 51 -9.96 17.88 -16.39
CA GLN A 51 -8.78 17.80 -15.53
C GLN A 51 -8.65 16.43 -14.86
N LEU A 52 -7.47 15.81 -14.98
CA LEU A 52 -7.15 14.51 -14.41
C LEU A 52 -5.90 14.61 -13.53
N VAL A 53 -5.91 13.95 -12.38
CA VAL A 53 -4.77 13.92 -11.44
C VAL A 53 -4.39 12.49 -11.04
N ASN A 54 -3.10 12.21 -10.88
CA ASN A 54 -2.57 10.89 -10.52
C ASN A 54 -2.64 10.55 -9.01
N TYR A 55 -3.62 11.09 -8.30
CA TYR A 55 -3.80 10.88 -6.87
C TYR A 55 -5.27 10.97 -6.46
N TYR A 56 -5.75 10.05 -5.62
CA TYR A 56 -7.06 10.13 -4.97
C TYR A 56 -6.97 10.91 -3.66
N ARG A 57 -7.74 12.00 -3.56
CA ARG A 57 -7.86 12.76 -2.31
C ARG A 57 -8.43 11.86 -1.20
N GLY A 58 -7.77 11.79 -0.06
CA GLY A 58 -8.17 10.95 1.08
C GLY A 58 -7.65 9.50 1.05
N ALA A 59 -6.94 9.09 0.00
CA ALA A 59 -6.33 7.75 -0.08
C ALA A 59 -5.22 7.51 0.96
N ASP A 60 -4.76 8.58 1.64
CA ASP A 60 -3.83 8.47 2.78
C ASP A 60 -4.44 7.73 3.98
N LYS A 61 -5.78 7.61 4.06
CA LYS A 61 -6.45 6.75 5.03
C LYS A 61 -6.06 5.28 4.87
N LEU A 62 -5.84 4.84 3.63
CA LEU A 62 -5.38 3.48 3.32
C LEU A 62 -3.85 3.39 3.38
N CYS A 63 -3.15 4.45 2.96
CA CYS A 63 -1.70 4.40 2.75
C CYS A 63 -0.85 4.71 3.99
N ARG A 64 -1.46 5.17 5.09
CA ARG A 64 -0.76 5.45 6.35
C ARG A 64 -1.02 4.34 7.34
N LYS A 65 0.04 3.79 7.93
CA LYS A 65 -0.04 2.63 8.84
C LYS A 65 -1.10 2.78 9.94
N ALA A 66 -1.06 3.87 10.71
CA ALA A 66 -2.04 4.11 11.77
C ALA A 66 -3.47 4.32 11.24
N SER A 67 -3.61 4.97 10.08
CA SER A 67 -4.92 5.16 9.46
C SER A 67 -5.49 3.84 8.91
N LEU A 68 -4.64 2.98 8.35
CA LEU A 68 -4.99 1.65 7.85
C LEU A 68 -5.51 0.76 8.99
N VAL A 69 -4.82 0.72 10.14
CA VAL A 69 -5.29 -0.01 11.33
C VAL A 69 -6.67 0.48 11.75
N LYS A 70 -6.82 1.82 11.85
CA LYS A 70 -8.10 2.40 12.24
C LYS A 70 -9.19 2.04 11.23
N LEU A 71 -8.91 2.19 9.93
CA LEU A 71 -9.83 1.83 8.85
C LEU A 71 -10.30 0.38 8.98
N ILE A 72 -9.36 -0.57 9.11
CA ILE A 72 -9.67 -2.00 9.24
C ILE A 72 -10.52 -2.29 10.48
N LYS A 73 -10.21 -1.66 11.62
CA LYS A 73 -10.97 -1.86 12.88
C LYS A 73 -12.34 -1.19 12.90
N THR A 74 -12.51 -0.07 12.21
CA THR A 74 -13.74 0.75 12.31
C THR A 74 -14.70 0.58 11.14
N SER A 75 -14.25 0.05 10.01
CA SER A 75 -15.13 -0.27 8.88
C SER A 75 -15.80 -1.62 9.12
N PRO A 76 -17.14 -1.70 9.30
CA PRO A 76 -17.82 -2.96 9.60
C PRO A 76 -17.54 -4.07 8.58
N GLU A 77 -17.52 -3.70 7.30
CA GLU A 77 -17.20 -4.59 6.17
C GLU A 77 -15.84 -5.30 6.32
N LEU A 78 -14.86 -4.60 6.89
CA LEU A 78 -13.52 -5.15 7.14
C LEU A 78 -13.46 -5.83 8.50
N ALA A 79 -13.96 -5.21 9.56
CA ALA A 79 -13.80 -5.68 10.93
C ALA A 79 -14.38 -7.10 11.15
N GLU A 80 -15.50 -7.43 10.50
CA GLU A 80 -16.14 -8.74 10.63
C GLU A 80 -15.42 -9.84 9.83
N SER A 81 -14.68 -9.47 8.77
CA SER A 81 -14.12 -10.40 7.79
C SER A 81 -12.59 -10.43 7.74
N CYS A 82 -11.92 -9.57 8.51
CA CYS A 82 -10.48 -9.38 8.42
C CYS A 82 -9.71 -10.48 9.16
N THR A 83 -9.38 -11.55 8.43
CA THR A 83 -8.48 -12.63 8.86
C THR A 83 -7.07 -12.50 8.30
N TRP A 84 -6.85 -11.51 7.43
CA TRP A 84 -5.69 -11.31 6.57
C TRP A 84 -4.86 -10.06 6.92
N PHE A 85 -5.21 -9.34 7.98
CA PHE A 85 -4.38 -8.26 8.52
C PHE A 85 -3.87 -8.69 9.90
N PRO A 86 -2.55 -8.63 10.16
CA PRO A 86 -2.04 -9.07 11.45
C PRO A 86 -2.56 -8.20 12.58
N GLU A 87 -2.66 -8.80 13.77
CA GLU A 87 -3.04 -8.09 14.98
C GLU A 87 -2.14 -6.86 15.19
N SER A 88 -2.78 -5.70 15.30
CA SER A 88 -2.11 -4.41 15.20
C SER A 88 -2.66 -3.37 16.18
N TYR A 89 -1.76 -2.51 16.67
CA TYR A 89 -2.09 -1.44 17.61
C TYR A 89 -1.47 -0.11 17.23
N VAL A 90 -2.20 0.98 17.46
CA VAL A 90 -1.73 2.36 17.30
C VAL A 90 -1.35 2.94 18.66
N ILE A 91 -0.06 3.20 18.86
CA ILE A 91 0.49 3.77 20.09
C ILE A 91 0.94 5.21 19.85
N TYR A 92 0.56 6.13 20.74
CA TYR A 92 0.99 7.52 20.67
C TYR A 92 2.06 7.82 21.75
N PRO A 93 2.98 8.76 21.51
CA PRO A 93 3.91 9.25 22.52
C PRO A 93 3.14 9.84 23.71
N THR A 94 3.61 9.54 24.92
CA THR A 94 3.03 9.99 26.20
C THR A 94 2.95 11.50 26.37
N ASN A 95 3.72 12.26 25.58
CA ASN A 95 3.80 13.72 25.68
C ASN A 95 2.66 14.42 24.90
N LEU A 96 1.87 13.68 24.13
CA LEU A 96 0.65 14.19 23.50
C LEU A 96 -0.51 13.95 24.45
N LYS A 97 -1.41 14.93 24.62
CA LYS A 97 -2.68 14.78 25.36
C LYS A 97 -3.62 13.84 24.59
N THR A 98 -3.29 12.56 24.53
CA THR A 98 -4.10 11.51 23.91
C THR A 98 -4.72 10.65 25.01
N PRO A 99 -6.05 10.46 25.01
CA PRO A 99 -6.68 9.54 25.95
C PRO A 99 -6.15 8.11 25.72
N VAL A 100 -5.76 7.44 26.81
CA VAL A 100 -5.42 6.02 26.82
C VAL A 100 -6.72 5.24 26.91
N ALA A 101 -6.92 4.22 26.08
CA ALA A 101 -8.11 3.40 26.19
C ALA A 101 -7.92 2.24 27.19
N PRO A 102 -8.90 2.02 28.08
CA PRO A 102 -8.82 1.01 29.12
C PRO A 102 -8.91 -0.41 28.54
N ALA A 103 -7.99 -1.29 28.93
CA ALA A 103 -8.06 -2.71 28.61
C ALA A 103 -9.14 -3.42 29.45
N GLN A 104 -10.41 -3.37 29.04
CA GLN A 104 -11.47 -4.18 29.66
C GLN A 104 -11.88 -5.39 28.81
N ASN A 105 -12.10 -6.51 29.49
CA ASN A 105 -12.47 -7.86 29.04
C ASN A 105 -13.21 -7.95 27.69
N GLY A 106 -12.47 -8.03 26.59
CA GLY A 106 -12.98 -8.50 25.30
C GLY A 106 -13.89 -7.55 24.52
N ILE A 107 -13.95 -6.27 24.85
CA ILE A 107 -14.83 -5.31 24.17
C ILE A 107 -14.02 -4.45 23.18
N GLN A 108 -14.46 -4.44 21.92
CA GLN A 108 -13.91 -3.62 20.85
C GLN A 108 -13.85 -2.13 21.27
N PRO A 109 -12.81 -1.39 20.88
CA PRO A 109 -12.64 0.01 21.28
C PRO A 109 -13.86 0.85 20.85
N PRO A 110 -14.30 1.82 21.68
CA PRO A 110 -15.48 2.63 21.39
C PRO A 110 -15.33 3.37 20.05
N ILE A 111 -16.39 3.29 19.23
CA ILE A 111 -16.48 3.76 17.82
C ILE A 111 -16.49 5.30 17.69
N SER A 112 -16.13 6.05 18.74
CA SER A 112 -16.28 7.50 18.79
C SER A 112 -14.94 8.24 18.87
N ASN A 113 -14.73 9.16 17.92
CA ASN A 113 -13.56 10.00 17.69
C ASN A 113 -12.75 10.43 18.93
N SER A 114 -11.49 10.00 19.01
CA SER A 114 -10.30 10.82 19.27
C SER A 114 -9.04 9.97 19.02
N ARG A 115 -7.84 10.54 19.08
CA ARG A 115 -6.58 9.79 18.97
C ARG A 115 -6.40 8.95 20.24
N THR A 116 -6.90 7.72 20.20
CA THR A 116 -6.84 6.80 21.33
C THR A 116 -5.52 6.04 21.32
N ASP A 117 -4.76 6.07 22.42
CA ASP A 117 -3.56 5.24 22.60
C ASP A 117 -3.97 3.81 23.00
N GLU A 118 -3.62 2.83 22.18
CA GLU A 118 -3.99 1.41 22.35
C GLU A 118 -2.96 0.61 23.15
N ARG A 119 -2.01 1.27 23.84
CA ARG A 119 -0.93 0.59 24.59
C ARG A 119 -1.39 -0.46 25.59
N GLU A 120 -2.48 -0.20 26.33
CA GLU A 120 -2.97 -1.17 27.32
C GLU A 120 -3.48 -2.45 26.65
N PHE A 121 -4.18 -2.34 25.51
CA PHE A 121 -4.61 -3.51 24.74
C PHE A 121 -3.43 -4.27 24.17
N PHE A 122 -2.41 -3.56 23.68
CA PHE A 122 -1.17 -4.20 23.24
C PHE A 122 -0.52 -4.99 24.39
N LEU A 123 -0.38 -4.39 25.58
CA LEU A 123 0.22 -5.08 26.73
C LEU A 123 -0.61 -6.29 27.18
N ALA A 124 -1.94 -6.18 27.15
CA ALA A 124 -2.83 -7.29 27.48
C ALA A 124 -2.70 -8.46 26.48
N SER A 125 -2.62 -8.17 25.18
CA SER A 125 -2.40 -9.18 24.14
C SER A 125 -1.00 -9.80 24.24
N TYR A 126 0.03 -8.96 24.41
CA TYR A 126 1.41 -9.39 24.60
C TYR A 126 1.56 -10.36 25.80
N ASN A 127 0.99 -10.01 26.95
CA ASN A 127 1.07 -10.86 28.14
C ASN A 127 0.33 -12.19 27.95
N ARG A 128 -0.85 -12.16 27.30
CA ARG A 128 -1.61 -13.38 26.99
C ARG A 128 -0.82 -14.35 26.10
N LYS A 129 -0.28 -13.87 24.97
CA LYS A 129 0.53 -14.71 24.07
C LYS A 129 1.78 -15.27 24.75
N LYS A 130 2.38 -14.50 25.67
CA LYS A 130 3.49 -14.96 26.50
C LYS A 130 3.09 -16.07 27.46
N GLU A 131 1.90 -15.98 28.06
CA GLU A 131 1.36 -17.02 28.95
C GLU A 131 1.01 -18.30 28.17
N ASP A 132 0.47 -18.15 26.97
CA ASP A 132 0.07 -19.28 26.09
C ASP A 132 1.27 -19.98 25.41
N GLY A 133 2.49 -19.45 25.58
CA GLY A 133 3.70 -20.00 24.94
C GLY A 133 3.77 -19.75 23.43
N GLU A 134 2.92 -18.87 22.89
CA GLU A 134 2.95 -18.46 21.49
C GLU A 134 4.17 -17.55 21.21
N GLY A 135 4.68 -17.59 19.97
CA GLY A 135 5.79 -16.75 19.54
C GLY A 135 5.47 -15.25 19.70
N ASN A 136 6.31 -14.51 20.44
CA ASN A 136 6.08 -13.11 20.82
C ASN A 136 6.84 -12.10 19.95
N VAL A 137 6.84 -12.29 18.63
CA VAL A 137 7.53 -11.36 17.72
C VAL A 137 6.60 -10.22 17.31
N TRP A 138 6.99 -9.01 17.71
CA TRP A 138 6.26 -7.78 17.41
C TRP A 138 7.17 -6.80 16.67
N ILE A 139 6.73 -6.32 15.50
CA ILE A 139 7.45 -5.31 14.74
C ILE A 139 6.86 -3.94 15.03
N ALA A 140 7.68 -3.07 15.60
CA ALA A 140 7.37 -1.66 15.78
C ALA A 140 7.82 -0.85 14.54
N LYS A 141 6.87 -0.23 13.83
CA LYS A 141 7.16 0.73 12.75
C LYS A 141 6.66 2.12 13.12
N SER A 142 7.36 3.15 12.66
CA SER A 142 6.85 4.53 12.74
C SER A 142 5.58 4.68 11.89
N SER A 143 4.60 5.43 12.40
CA SER A 143 3.36 5.79 11.68
C SER A 143 3.58 6.76 10.52
N ALA A 144 4.72 7.45 10.49
CA ALA A 144 5.11 8.39 9.46
C ALA A 144 6.31 7.81 8.72
N GLY A 145 6.09 7.26 7.51
CA GLY A 145 7.08 6.53 6.69
C GLY A 145 8.54 6.90 6.97
N ALA A 146 9.13 6.23 7.96
CA ALA A 146 10.53 6.37 8.30
C ALA A 146 11.27 5.35 7.45
N LYS A 147 12.12 5.84 6.55
CA LYS A 147 13.04 5.02 5.76
C LYS A 147 14.13 4.47 6.68
N GLY A 148 13.82 3.47 7.49
CA GLY A 148 14.81 2.71 8.25
C GLY A 148 15.48 3.42 9.44
N GLU A 149 15.29 4.72 9.66
CA GLU A 149 15.84 5.42 10.84
C GLU A 149 14.88 5.39 12.03
N LEU A 150 15.45 5.05 13.18
CA LEU A 150 14.92 5.02 14.56
C LEU A 150 13.45 5.45 14.73
N ALA A 151 12.65 4.52 15.24
CA ALA A 151 11.30 4.74 15.77
C ALA A 151 11.19 5.80 16.90
N LEU A 152 12.32 6.37 17.35
CA LEU A 152 12.42 7.25 18.52
C LEU A 152 11.99 8.71 18.28
N LEU A 153 11.74 9.14 17.04
CA LEU A 153 11.30 10.51 16.72
C LEU A 153 9.90 10.59 16.05
N SER A 154 9.17 9.48 16.01
CA SER A 154 7.85 9.42 15.36
C SER A 154 6.71 9.83 16.31
N PRO A 155 5.73 10.65 15.87
CA PRO A 155 4.57 11.04 16.68
C PRO A 155 3.54 9.91 16.92
N SER A 156 3.76 8.71 16.38
CA SER A 156 3.12 7.45 16.81
C SER A 156 3.89 6.21 16.32
N LEU A 157 3.76 5.10 17.06
CA LEU A 157 4.28 3.77 16.74
C LEU A 157 3.12 2.85 16.35
N PHE A 158 3.40 1.97 15.38
CA PHE A 158 2.54 0.90 14.89
C PHE A 158 3.21 -0.42 15.27
N LEU A 159 2.52 -1.26 16.05
CA LEU A 159 2.99 -2.59 16.39
C LEU A 159 2.20 -3.62 15.60
N VAL A 160 2.90 -4.60 15.03
CA VAL A 160 2.33 -5.71 14.25
C VAL A 160 2.85 -7.01 14.80
N SER A 161 1.96 -7.94 15.17
CA SER A 161 2.35 -9.31 15.46
C SER A 161 2.84 -9.97 14.16
N CYS A 162 4.06 -10.50 14.16
CA CYS A 162 4.65 -11.12 12.97
C CYS A 162 4.83 -12.61 13.20
N TYR A 163 4.26 -13.41 12.29
CA TYR A 163 4.57 -14.83 12.17
C TYR A 163 5.94 -14.97 11.52
N LEU A 164 6.78 -15.90 11.98
CA LEU A 164 8.12 -16.10 11.43
C LEU A 164 8.02 -16.91 10.12
N PHE A 165 8.93 -16.69 9.16
CA PHE A 165 8.89 -17.13 7.75
C PHE A 165 7.98 -16.31 6.84
N LEU A 166 8.48 -15.18 6.33
CA LEU A 166 7.66 -14.23 5.58
C LEU A 166 8.33 -13.81 4.28
N LEU A 167 7.77 -14.27 3.17
CA LEU A 167 8.08 -13.73 1.85
C LEU A 167 7.42 -12.37 1.69
N ASN A 168 8.21 -11.31 1.50
CA ASN A 168 7.69 -9.96 1.26
C ASN A 168 7.33 -9.81 -0.22
N CYS A 169 6.05 -9.72 -0.52
CA CYS A 169 5.52 -9.62 -1.88
C CYS A 169 4.96 -8.22 -2.16
N ARG A 170 5.45 -7.57 -3.21
CA ARG A 170 4.92 -6.30 -3.72
C ARG A 170 4.04 -6.56 -4.95
N SER A 171 2.80 -6.09 -4.87
CA SER A 171 1.87 -6.00 -6.02
C SER A 171 1.57 -4.53 -6.35
N TRP A 172 1.47 -4.21 -7.64
CA TRP A 172 1.06 -2.88 -8.11
C TRP A 172 -0.40 -2.88 -8.54
N VAL A 173 -1.17 -1.91 -8.06
CA VAL A 173 -2.60 -1.79 -8.32
C VAL A 173 -2.91 -0.40 -8.84
N LEU A 174 -3.47 -0.31 -10.04
CA LEU A 174 -3.94 0.92 -10.65
C LEU A 174 -5.45 1.03 -10.42
N VAL A 175 -5.90 2.18 -9.90
CA VAL A 175 -7.33 2.54 -9.85
C VAL A 175 -7.55 3.68 -10.83
N ASP A 176 -8.40 3.48 -11.83
CA ASP A 176 -8.73 4.49 -12.84
C ASP A 176 -9.86 5.44 -12.40
N HIS A 177 -10.16 6.46 -13.19
CA HIS A 177 -11.19 7.44 -12.90
C HIS A 177 -12.65 6.91 -12.81
N GLN A 178 -12.94 5.72 -13.31
CA GLN A 178 -14.22 5.03 -13.07
C GLN A 178 -14.21 4.21 -11.78
N TYR A 179 -13.11 4.23 -11.04
CA TYR A 179 -12.85 3.36 -9.89
C TYR A 179 -12.71 1.88 -10.27
N ASN A 180 -12.39 1.58 -11.54
CA ASN A 180 -12.01 0.22 -11.90
C ASN A 180 -10.65 -0.11 -11.27
N ILE A 181 -10.55 -1.28 -10.66
CA ILE A 181 -9.35 -1.75 -9.97
C ILE A 181 -8.60 -2.70 -10.91
N TYR A 182 -7.33 -2.39 -11.19
CA TYR A 182 -6.47 -3.19 -12.05
C TYR A 182 -5.21 -3.65 -11.30
N LEU A 183 -5.06 -4.95 -11.10
CA LEU A 183 -3.85 -5.56 -10.58
C LEU A 183 -2.87 -5.79 -11.74
N TYR A 184 -1.66 -5.25 -11.64
CA TYR A 184 -0.59 -5.56 -12.58
C TYR A 184 -0.19 -7.04 -12.42
N ARG A 185 -0.05 -7.77 -13.54
CA ARG A 185 0.18 -9.22 -13.54
C ARG A 185 1.51 -9.61 -12.92
N GLU A 186 2.52 -8.77 -13.12
CA GLU A 186 3.83 -8.99 -12.52
C GLU A 186 3.88 -8.41 -11.11
N GLY A 187 4.49 -9.17 -10.22
CA GLY A 187 4.83 -8.75 -8.87
C GLY A 187 6.27 -9.17 -8.56
N VAL A 188 6.78 -8.64 -7.46
CA VAL A 188 8.16 -8.91 -7.02
C VAL A 188 8.17 -9.36 -5.58
N LEU A 189 8.88 -10.46 -5.33
CA LEU A 189 9.26 -10.88 -4.00
C LEU A 189 10.58 -10.21 -3.66
N ARG A 190 10.61 -9.51 -2.54
CA ARG A 190 11.83 -8.94 -1.95
C ARG A 190 12.36 -9.93 -0.94
N THR A 191 13.50 -10.52 -1.25
CA THR A 191 14.07 -11.63 -0.48
C THR A 191 15.14 -11.13 0.50
N ALA A 192 15.33 -11.88 1.58
CA ALA A 192 16.54 -11.78 2.39
C ALA A 192 17.54 -12.80 1.89
N SER A 193 18.83 -12.47 1.90
CA SER A 193 19.89 -13.40 1.48
C SER A 193 20.63 -14.06 2.64
N GLU A 194 20.28 -13.71 3.87
CA GLU A 194 20.82 -14.32 5.08
C GLU A 194 19.86 -15.40 5.61
N PRO A 195 20.37 -16.52 6.14
CA PRO A 195 19.54 -17.54 6.78
C PRO A 195 18.68 -16.95 7.90
N TYR A 196 17.43 -17.37 7.95
CA TYR A 196 16.49 -16.89 8.94
C TYR A 196 16.80 -17.47 10.34
N HIS A 197 16.91 -16.61 11.35
CA HIS A 197 17.20 -17.01 12.73
C HIS A 197 16.13 -16.52 13.70
N VAL A 198 15.28 -17.44 14.17
CA VAL A 198 14.16 -17.19 15.09
C VAL A 198 14.61 -16.52 16.39
N ASP A 199 15.77 -16.91 16.92
CA ASP A 199 16.22 -16.51 18.26
C ASP A 199 17.12 -15.27 18.26
N ASN A 200 17.45 -14.71 17.09
CA ASN A 200 18.41 -13.60 16.98
C ASN A 200 17.79 -12.38 16.30
N PHE A 201 17.16 -11.51 17.10
CA PHE A 201 16.62 -10.23 16.64
C PHE A 201 17.64 -9.08 16.62
N GLN A 202 18.87 -9.31 17.10
CA GLN A 202 19.95 -8.32 17.01
C GLN A 202 20.43 -8.19 15.56
N ASP A 203 20.49 -9.31 14.84
CA ASP A 203 20.76 -9.32 13.42
C ASP A 203 19.48 -9.06 12.62
N LYS A 204 19.24 -7.78 12.31
CA LYS A 204 18.08 -7.34 11.53
C LYS A 204 18.12 -7.80 10.07
N THR A 205 19.27 -8.23 9.55
CA THR A 205 19.43 -8.51 8.12
C THR A 205 18.66 -9.75 7.67
N CYS A 206 18.50 -10.76 8.53
CA CYS A 206 17.67 -11.93 8.21
C CYS A 206 16.16 -11.66 8.39
N HIS A 207 15.77 -10.63 9.14
CA HIS A 207 14.37 -10.31 9.46
C HIS A 207 13.76 -9.21 8.57
N LEU A 208 14.58 -8.36 7.96
CA LEU A 208 14.12 -7.20 7.19
C LEU A 208 14.48 -7.32 5.71
N THR A 209 13.47 -7.58 4.88
CA THR A 209 13.58 -7.71 3.41
C THR A 209 13.63 -6.37 2.67
N ASN A 210 13.82 -5.25 3.39
CA ASN A 210 13.97 -3.95 2.74
C ASN A 210 15.23 -3.95 1.86
N HIS A 211 15.06 -3.66 0.57
CA HIS A 211 16.16 -3.63 -0.41
C HIS A 211 17.37 -2.81 0.07
N CYS A 212 17.16 -1.63 0.67
CA CYS A 212 18.27 -0.82 1.20
C CYS A 212 19.04 -1.53 2.31
N ILE A 213 18.34 -2.22 3.21
CA ILE A 213 18.95 -2.95 4.34
C ILE A 213 19.73 -4.15 3.82
N GLN A 214 19.13 -4.93 2.90
CA GLN A 214 19.81 -6.07 2.30
C GLN A 214 21.08 -5.64 1.56
N LYS A 215 20.98 -4.60 0.71
CA LYS A 215 22.12 -4.09 -0.05
C LYS A 215 23.25 -3.54 0.81
N GLU A 216 22.93 -2.92 1.95
CA GLU A 216 23.90 -2.28 2.83
C GLU A 216 24.57 -3.27 3.79
N TYR A 217 23.81 -4.25 4.32
CA TYR A 217 24.26 -5.06 5.44
C TYR A 217 24.39 -6.57 5.15
N SER A 218 23.71 -7.10 4.12
CA SER A 218 23.85 -8.53 3.77
C SER A 218 25.13 -8.76 2.99
N LYS A 219 25.91 -9.76 3.42
CA LYS A 219 27.11 -10.21 2.68
C LYS A 219 26.75 -11.08 1.48
N ASN A 220 25.54 -11.64 1.50
CA ASN A 220 25.00 -12.51 0.47
C ASN A 220 24.05 -11.80 -0.50
N TYR A 221 23.96 -10.46 -0.47
CA TYR A 221 23.07 -9.71 -1.35
C TYR A 221 23.33 -10.06 -2.83
N GLY A 222 22.27 -10.44 -3.55
CA GLY A 222 22.33 -10.84 -4.95
C GLY A 222 22.79 -12.28 -5.20
N LYS A 223 23.00 -13.09 -4.15
CA LYS A 223 23.55 -14.45 -4.28
C LYS A 223 22.60 -15.45 -4.96
N TYR A 224 21.30 -15.38 -4.64
CA TYR A 224 20.30 -16.34 -5.12
C TYR A 224 19.54 -15.79 -6.34
N GLU A 225 19.19 -14.50 -6.29
CA GLU A 225 18.57 -13.76 -7.38
C GLU A 225 19.14 -12.35 -7.47
N GLU A 226 19.18 -11.80 -8.68
CA GLU A 226 19.75 -10.47 -8.93
C GLU A 226 19.01 -9.41 -8.10
N GLY A 227 19.75 -8.70 -7.25
CA GLY A 227 19.20 -7.60 -6.46
C GLY A 227 18.22 -7.99 -5.36
N ASN A 228 18.14 -9.29 -5.00
CA ASN A 228 17.14 -9.83 -4.07
C ASN A 228 15.69 -9.62 -4.55
N GLU A 229 15.49 -9.64 -5.86
CA GLU A 229 14.19 -9.51 -6.51
C GLU A 229 13.87 -10.80 -7.28
N MET A 230 12.95 -11.59 -6.76
CA MET A 230 12.41 -12.77 -7.45
C MET A 230 11.04 -12.42 -8.02
N PHE A 231 10.84 -12.64 -9.32
CA PHE A 231 9.60 -12.28 -10.01
C PHE A 231 8.57 -13.41 -9.95
N PHE A 232 7.29 -13.07 -10.15
CA PHE A 232 6.18 -14.04 -10.06
C PHE A 232 6.33 -15.26 -10.96
N LYS A 233 6.90 -15.09 -12.16
CA LYS A 233 7.19 -16.22 -13.05
C LYS A 233 8.13 -17.25 -12.40
N GLU A 234 9.25 -16.80 -11.85
CA GLU A 234 10.25 -17.64 -11.18
C GLU A 234 9.67 -18.26 -9.91
N PHE A 235 8.95 -17.46 -9.12
CA PHE A 235 8.34 -17.94 -7.90
C PHE A 235 7.23 -18.98 -8.17
N ASN A 236 6.43 -18.81 -9.22
CA ASN A 236 5.44 -19.81 -9.61
C ASN A 236 6.10 -21.13 -10.06
N GLN A 237 7.25 -21.07 -10.74
CA GLN A 237 8.02 -22.26 -11.07
C GLN A 237 8.54 -22.97 -9.81
N TYR A 238 9.04 -22.21 -8.83
CA TYR A 238 9.42 -22.74 -7.52
C TYR A 238 8.24 -23.45 -6.84
N LEU A 239 7.09 -22.78 -6.71
CA LEU A 239 5.89 -23.36 -6.10
C LEU A 239 5.41 -24.63 -6.79
N THR A 240 5.44 -24.64 -8.13
CA THR A 240 5.01 -25.81 -8.92
C THR A 240 5.97 -26.98 -8.71
N SER A 241 7.28 -26.71 -8.74
CA SER A 241 8.31 -27.75 -8.63
C SER A 241 8.50 -28.31 -7.22
N ALA A 242 8.47 -27.44 -6.21
CA ALA A 242 8.78 -27.79 -4.82
C ALA A 242 7.54 -28.22 -4.02
N LEU A 243 6.38 -27.62 -4.30
CA LEU A 243 5.16 -27.78 -3.49
C LEU A 243 3.97 -28.33 -4.28
N ASN A 244 4.11 -28.54 -5.61
CA ASN A 244 3.04 -29.00 -6.50
C ASN A 244 1.77 -28.13 -6.45
N ILE A 245 1.95 -26.81 -6.33
CA ILE A 245 0.87 -25.81 -6.31
C ILE A 245 1.23 -24.62 -7.20
N THR A 246 0.24 -23.78 -7.51
CA THR A 246 0.46 -22.58 -8.33
C THR A 246 0.35 -21.30 -7.52
N LEU A 247 1.10 -20.27 -7.92
CA LEU A 247 1.01 -18.91 -7.37
C LEU A 247 -0.42 -18.37 -7.43
N GLU A 248 -1.13 -18.66 -8.51
CA GLU A 248 -2.51 -18.20 -8.71
C GLU A 248 -3.44 -18.78 -7.65
N SER A 249 -3.44 -20.10 -7.49
CA SER A 249 -4.37 -20.80 -6.59
C SER A 249 -4.04 -20.63 -5.10
N SER A 250 -2.76 -20.50 -4.74
CA SER A 250 -2.37 -20.43 -3.32
C SER A 250 -2.31 -19.00 -2.79
N ILE A 251 -1.81 -18.04 -3.57
CA ILE A 251 -1.44 -16.71 -3.06
C ILE A 251 -2.23 -15.60 -3.76
N LEU A 252 -2.32 -15.60 -5.10
CA LEU A 252 -2.94 -14.46 -5.81
C LEU A 252 -4.44 -14.34 -5.57
N LEU A 253 -5.16 -15.44 -5.36
CA LEU A 253 -6.58 -15.37 -4.97
C LEU A 253 -6.78 -14.55 -3.69
N GLN A 254 -5.95 -14.79 -2.67
CA GLN A 254 -5.99 -14.03 -1.41
C GLN A 254 -5.58 -12.58 -1.63
N ILE A 255 -4.50 -12.32 -2.39
CA ILE A 255 -4.06 -10.96 -2.74
C ILE A 255 -5.19 -10.16 -3.42
N LYS A 256 -5.85 -10.75 -4.44
CA LYS A 256 -6.96 -10.11 -5.15
C LYS A 256 -8.13 -9.79 -4.22
N HIS A 257 -8.48 -10.71 -3.33
CA HIS A 257 -9.53 -10.52 -2.33
C HIS A 257 -9.21 -9.34 -1.39
N ILE A 258 -7.99 -9.32 -0.84
CA ILE A 258 -7.54 -8.27 0.09
C ILE A 258 -7.55 -6.90 -0.60
N ILE A 259 -6.99 -6.81 -1.81
CA ILE A 259 -6.95 -5.55 -2.60
C ILE A 259 -8.36 -5.01 -2.81
N ARG A 260 -9.30 -5.87 -3.24
CA ARG A 260 -10.70 -5.49 -3.47
C ARG A 260 -11.34 -4.95 -2.19
N ASN A 261 -11.26 -5.69 -1.08
CA ASN A 261 -11.86 -5.26 0.19
C ASN A 261 -11.30 -3.93 0.67
N CYS A 262 -9.98 -3.75 0.62
CA CYS A 262 -9.33 -2.50 0.98
C CYS A 262 -9.84 -1.32 0.14
N LEU A 263 -9.84 -1.44 -1.19
CA LEU A 263 -10.18 -0.34 -2.09
C LEU A 263 -11.67 -0.03 -2.14
N LEU A 264 -12.53 -1.04 -2.02
CA LEU A 264 -13.98 -0.85 -1.94
C LEU A 264 -14.38 -0.17 -0.62
N SER A 265 -13.75 -0.52 0.51
CA SER A 265 -14.04 0.09 1.82
C SER A 265 -13.79 1.61 1.87
N VAL A 266 -12.95 2.14 0.96
CA VAL A 266 -12.63 3.57 0.89
C VAL A 266 -13.26 4.28 -0.30
N GLU A 267 -13.89 3.53 -1.23
CA GLU A 267 -14.50 4.07 -2.45
C GLU A 267 -15.48 5.22 -2.19
N PRO A 268 -16.47 5.09 -1.27
CA PRO A 268 -17.44 6.16 -1.04
C PRO A 268 -16.79 7.45 -0.54
N ALA A 269 -15.62 7.36 0.08
CA ALA A 269 -14.90 8.49 0.66
C ALA A 269 -13.95 9.19 -0.32
N ILE A 270 -13.50 8.51 -1.39
CA ILE A 270 -12.44 9.04 -2.26
C ILE A 270 -12.84 9.11 -3.75
N SER A 271 -13.92 8.44 -4.18
CA SER A 271 -14.34 8.42 -5.59
C SER A 271 -14.56 9.83 -6.17
N THR A 272 -14.11 10.04 -7.41
CA THR A 272 -14.23 11.32 -8.13
C THR A 272 -15.39 11.36 -9.14
N LYS A 273 -16.25 10.34 -9.16
CA LYS A 273 -17.33 10.18 -10.15
C LYS A 273 -18.22 11.42 -10.30
N HIS A 274 -18.44 12.16 -9.21
CA HIS A 274 -19.28 13.35 -9.17
C HIS A 274 -18.51 14.65 -8.88
N LEU A 275 -17.18 14.62 -9.00
CA LEU A 275 -16.33 15.78 -8.80
C LEU A 275 -16.06 16.50 -10.14
N PRO A 276 -15.73 17.81 -10.09
CA PRO A 276 -15.43 18.59 -11.30
C PRO A 276 -14.05 18.25 -11.91
N TYR A 277 -13.30 17.35 -11.29
CA TYR A 277 -12.06 16.77 -11.79
C TYR A 277 -12.09 15.26 -11.57
N GLN A 278 -11.19 14.54 -12.24
CA GLN A 278 -11.07 13.09 -12.11
C GLN A 278 -9.71 12.70 -11.50
N SER A 279 -9.65 11.55 -10.84
CA SER A 279 -8.43 10.97 -10.29
C SER A 279 -8.14 9.58 -10.85
N PHE A 280 -6.87 9.21 -10.89
CA PHE A 280 -6.42 7.83 -10.94
C PHE A 280 -5.25 7.70 -9.96
N GLN A 281 -4.92 6.50 -9.49
CA GLN A 281 -3.75 6.34 -8.62
C GLN A 281 -3.14 4.95 -8.74
N LEU A 282 -1.80 4.90 -8.72
CA LEU A 282 -1.04 3.68 -8.58
C LEU A 282 -0.72 3.44 -7.09
N PHE A 283 -1.13 2.28 -6.59
CA PHE A 283 -0.84 1.80 -5.24
C PHE A 283 0.17 0.65 -5.30
N GLY A 284 1.00 0.53 -4.25
CA GLY A 284 1.84 -0.63 -4.03
C GLY A 284 1.44 -1.36 -2.76
N PHE A 285 0.81 -2.52 -2.89
CA PHE A 285 0.43 -3.35 -1.76
C PHE A 285 1.62 -4.24 -1.38
N ASP A 286 2.00 -4.22 -0.10
CA ASP A 286 3.01 -5.11 0.47
C ASP A 286 2.31 -6.20 1.28
N PHE A 287 2.61 -7.45 0.95
CA PHE A 287 2.10 -8.63 1.62
C PHE A 287 3.23 -9.44 2.24
N MET A 288 2.89 -10.21 3.27
CA MET A 288 3.69 -11.33 3.74
C MET A 288 2.94 -12.63 3.47
N VAL A 289 3.67 -13.69 3.15
CA VAL A 289 3.11 -15.05 3.01
C VAL A 289 3.78 -15.92 4.05
N ASP A 290 2.98 -16.61 4.87
CA ASP A 290 3.48 -17.52 5.91
C ASP A 290 3.69 -18.96 5.38
N GLU A 291 4.12 -19.85 6.27
CA GLU A 291 4.40 -21.26 5.96
C GLU A 291 3.17 -22.06 5.52
N GLU A 292 1.97 -21.62 5.91
CA GLU A 292 0.68 -22.19 5.52
C GLU A 292 0.15 -21.58 4.21
N LEU A 293 0.94 -20.71 3.58
CA LEU A 293 0.62 -19.96 2.38
C LEU A 293 -0.54 -18.98 2.56
N LYS A 294 -0.82 -18.58 3.81
CA LYS A 294 -1.78 -17.53 4.11
C LYS A 294 -1.13 -16.17 3.87
N VAL A 295 -1.89 -15.29 3.22
CA VAL A 295 -1.45 -13.96 2.82
C VAL A 295 -1.88 -12.92 3.84
N TRP A 296 -0.92 -12.12 4.27
CA TRP A 296 -1.10 -11.06 5.25
C TRP A 296 -0.79 -9.69 4.64
N LEU A 297 -1.73 -8.75 4.70
CA LEU A 297 -1.47 -7.36 4.31
C LEU A 297 -0.59 -6.67 5.34
N ILE A 298 0.48 -6.00 4.88
CA ILE A 298 1.41 -5.28 5.76
C ILE A 298 1.22 -3.79 5.66
N GLU A 299 1.16 -3.28 4.43
CA GLU A 299 0.95 -1.88 4.17
C GLU A 299 0.51 -1.63 2.73
N VAL A 300 -0.08 -0.46 2.51
CA VAL A 300 -0.39 0.07 1.19
C VAL A 300 0.43 1.33 0.97
N ASN A 301 1.13 1.40 -0.15
CA ASN A 301 1.96 2.55 -0.51
C ASN A 301 1.23 3.40 -1.54
N GLY A 302 0.92 4.65 -1.21
CA GLY A 302 0.25 5.58 -2.13
C GLY A 302 1.15 6.24 -3.19
N ALA A 303 2.45 5.97 -3.12
CA ALA A 303 3.45 6.43 -4.09
C ALA A 303 4.54 5.37 -4.26
N PRO A 304 4.22 4.21 -4.87
CA PRO A 304 5.16 3.10 -4.97
C PRO A 304 6.26 3.38 -6.01
N ALA A 305 7.46 2.89 -5.73
CA ALA A 305 8.46 2.66 -6.77
C ALA A 305 8.12 1.35 -7.52
N CYS A 306 8.66 1.21 -8.74
CA CYS A 306 8.57 0.00 -9.55
C CYS A 306 9.96 -0.64 -9.68
N ALA A 307 10.02 -1.96 -9.81
CA ALA A 307 11.26 -2.67 -10.14
C ALA A 307 11.73 -2.23 -11.53
N GLN A 308 13.04 -2.08 -11.71
CA GLN A 308 13.61 -1.52 -12.94
C GLN A 308 13.18 -2.31 -14.20
N LYS A 309 13.12 -3.64 -14.09
CA LYS A 309 12.72 -4.55 -15.17
C LYS A 309 11.26 -4.39 -15.61
N LEU A 310 10.39 -3.90 -14.72
CA LEU A 310 8.94 -3.79 -14.94
C LEU A 310 8.50 -2.37 -15.32
N TYR A 311 9.40 -1.38 -15.21
CA TYR A 311 9.06 0.04 -15.32
C TYR A 311 8.39 0.39 -16.65
N ALA A 312 8.95 -0.08 -17.77
CA ALA A 312 8.46 0.27 -19.11
C ALA A 312 7.02 -0.22 -19.35
N GLU A 313 6.72 -1.49 -19.06
CA GLU A 313 5.40 -2.07 -19.28
C GLU A 313 4.36 -1.49 -18.29
N LEU A 314 4.73 -1.36 -17.00
CA LEU A 314 3.84 -0.77 -16.01
C LEU A 314 3.47 0.68 -16.38
N CYS A 315 4.46 1.50 -16.74
CA CYS A 315 4.20 2.88 -17.14
C CYS A 315 3.36 2.97 -18.42
N GLN A 316 3.62 2.11 -19.41
CA GLN A 316 2.81 2.08 -20.63
C GLN A 316 1.35 1.73 -20.32
N GLY A 317 1.10 0.70 -19.51
CA GLY A 317 -0.26 0.34 -19.15
C GLY A 317 -0.97 1.39 -18.28
N ILE A 318 -0.26 2.18 -17.49
CA ILE A 318 -0.86 3.36 -16.83
C ILE A 318 -1.29 4.41 -17.86
N VAL A 319 -0.47 4.66 -18.87
CA VAL A 319 -0.82 5.58 -19.97
C VAL A 319 -2.05 5.07 -20.73
N ASP A 320 -2.11 3.78 -21.02
CA ASP A 320 -3.20 3.18 -21.79
C ASP A 320 -4.51 3.17 -20.98
N ILE A 321 -4.48 2.70 -19.73
CA ILE A 321 -5.68 2.49 -18.90
C ILE A 321 -6.19 3.78 -18.26
N ALA A 322 -5.30 4.61 -17.71
CA ALA A 322 -5.72 5.73 -16.87
C ALA A 322 -5.71 7.08 -17.58
N ILE A 323 -4.80 7.28 -18.55
CA ILE A 323 -4.62 8.57 -19.21
C ILE A 323 -5.35 8.59 -20.56
N SER A 324 -5.09 7.60 -21.42
CA SER A 324 -5.66 7.53 -22.77
C SER A 324 -7.16 7.27 -22.77
N SER A 325 -7.69 6.63 -21.72
CA SER A 325 -9.13 6.48 -21.49
C SER A 325 -9.86 7.83 -21.32
N VAL A 326 -9.17 8.86 -20.83
CA VAL A 326 -9.70 10.23 -20.64
C VAL A 326 -9.30 11.13 -21.80
N PHE A 327 -8.07 10.98 -22.28
CA PHE A 327 -7.46 11.80 -23.32
C PHE A 327 -6.98 10.92 -24.48
N PRO A 328 -7.90 10.39 -25.32
CA PRO A 328 -7.54 9.46 -26.38
C PRO A 328 -6.57 10.10 -27.37
N PRO A 329 -5.58 9.36 -27.90
CA PRO A 329 -4.71 9.85 -28.96
C PRO A 329 -5.53 10.20 -30.21
N PRO A 330 -5.11 11.19 -31.01
CA PRO A 330 -5.86 11.67 -32.18
C PRO A 330 -6.05 10.60 -33.28
N ASP A 331 -5.22 9.56 -33.31
CA ASP A 331 -5.21 8.54 -34.38
C ASP A 331 -5.81 7.18 -33.95
N VAL A 332 -6.48 7.11 -32.79
CA VAL A 332 -7.04 5.85 -32.26
C VAL A 332 -8.56 5.93 -32.20
N GLU A 333 -9.21 5.49 -33.28
CA GLU A 333 -10.65 5.23 -33.31
C GLU A 333 -10.94 3.82 -32.75
N GLN A 334 -11.02 3.69 -31.42
CA GLN A 334 -11.75 2.66 -30.64
C GLN A 334 -11.07 2.39 -29.27
N PRO A 335 -11.81 1.92 -28.25
CA PRO A 335 -11.25 1.63 -26.95
C PRO A 335 -10.24 0.49 -27.08
N GLN A 336 -9.00 0.72 -26.64
CA GLN A 336 -8.02 -0.35 -26.51
C GLN A 336 -8.60 -1.46 -25.64
N THR A 337 -8.53 -2.69 -26.14
CA THR A 337 -8.75 -3.90 -25.35
C THR A 337 -7.90 -3.80 -24.08
N GLN A 338 -8.45 -4.23 -22.94
CA GLN A 338 -7.74 -4.17 -21.65
C GLN A 338 -6.29 -4.67 -21.84
N PRO A 339 -5.27 -3.87 -21.48
CA PRO A 339 -3.89 -4.27 -21.71
C PRO A 339 -3.64 -5.62 -21.07
N ALA A 340 -3.04 -6.54 -21.84
CA ALA A 340 -2.77 -7.91 -21.40
C ALA A 340 -2.04 -7.96 -20.06
N ALA A 341 -1.28 -6.92 -19.72
CA ALA A 341 -0.49 -6.79 -18.50
C ALA A 341 -1.28 -6.56 -17.20
N PHE A 342 -2.59 -6.25 -17.25
CA PHE A 342 -3.41 -6.01 -16.06
C PHE A 342 -4.58 -6.98 -15.94
N ILE A 343 -4.89 -7.37 -14.71
CA ILE A 343 -6.08 -8.14 -14.32
C ILE A 343 -7.08 -7.15 -13.73
N LYS A 344 -8.28 -7.07 -14.29
CA LYS A 344 -9.35 -6.25 -13.72
C LYS A 344 -9.95 -7.04 -12.57
N LEU A 345 -9.93 -6.47 -11.38
CA LEU A 345 -10.36 -7.16 -10.17
C LEU A 345 -11.86 -7.11 -10.02
#